data_AF-A0A7C2A6R1-F1
#
_entry.id   AF-A0A7C2A6R1-F1
#
_cell.length_a   1.000
_cell.length_b   1.000
_cell.length_c   1.000
_cell.angle_alpha   90.00
_cell.angle_beta   90.00
_cell.angle_gamma   90.00
#
_symmetry.space_group_name_H-M   'P 1'
#
loop_
_entity.id
_entity.type
_entity.pdbx_description
1 polymer ?
#
loop_
_entity_poly.entity_id
_entity_poly.type
_entity_poly.pdbx_seq_one_letter_code
_entity_poly.pdbx_strand_id
1 'polypeptide(L)'
;MPLQKNNQPFFSVLFAAFILSFLPFSCSKPKIVMIEPVEIDDVLVNPGMGFTTFYSFNHDEINTDHPECSIAYYRWYWDVLEPEEGRINSAMIDSILAICRERGQKLAFRVMCQNGHEMADKSVTERWAVPEWFKNSGAGGCTYQNGKSWQPDYDDPIFLEKHGNLIRALAARYDGHPELDHVDIGSVGRWGEWHTSRTGCPMPTEENMERIVDLYLDNFRKTPLVMNIDGGSALEYAASRGTGWRADCLGDMRSVTDDTNWDHMHIAYPQAIQEYNMG
;
A
#
# COMPACT_ATOMS: atom_id res chain seq x y z
N MET A 1 54.02 16.69 80.59
CA MET A 1 54.70 17.21 79.39
C MET A 1 55.89 16.30 79.07
N PRO A 2 56.18 15.91 77.82
CA PRO A 2 55.29 15.59 76.69
C PRO A 2 55.62 14.25 75.98
N LEU A 3 54.64 13.78 75.19
CA LEU A 3 54.72 13.09 73.88
C LEU A 3 55.68 11.89 73.65
N GLN A 4 55.10 10.72 73.31
CA GLN A 4 55.44 10.04 72.04
C GLN A 4 54.31 9.12 71.54
N LYS A 5 53.97 9.29 70.26
CA LYS A 5 53.01 8.52 69.43
C LYS A 5 53.72 7.33 68.76
N ASN A 6 52.92 6.30 68.44
CA ASN A 6 52.94 5.41 67.26
C ASN A 6 52.56 4.00 67.74
N ASN A 7 51.79 3.16 67.03
CA ASN A 7 51.03 3.19 65.78
C ASN A 7 50.24 1.87 65.82
N GLN A 8 49.08 1.79 65.15
CA GLN A 8 48.59 0.65 64.34
C GLN A 8 47.12 0.95 63.97
N PRO A 9 46.74 0.95 62.68
CA PRO A 9 45.38 1.25 62.26
C PRO A 9 44.53 -0.03 62.31
N PHE A 10 43.40 0.00 63.02
CA PHE A 10 42.33 -0.94 62.79
C PHE A 10 41.47 -0.43 61.62
N PHE A 11 41.47 -1.16 60.51
CA PHE A 11 40.53 -0.99 59.42
C PHE A 11 39.12 -1.36 59.93
N SER A 12 38.26 -0.38 60.17
CA SER A 12 36.83 -0.60 60.30
C SER A 12 36.19 -0.51 58.92
N VAL A 13 35.77 -1.66 58.39
CA VAL A 13 34.94 -1.76 57.20
C VAL A 13 33.55 -1.20 57.54
N LEU A 14 33.25 0.01 57.08
CA LEU A 14 31.90 0.57 57.11
C LEU A 14 31.06 -0.12 56.02
N PHE A 15 30.16 -1.00 56.42
CA PHE A 15 29.07 -1.48 55.58
C PHE A 15 28.09 -0.31 55.36
N ALA A 16 28.20 0.40 54.25
CA ALA A 16 27.19 1.35 53.81
C ALA A 16 25.98 0.54 53.29
N ALA A 17 24.96 0.37 54.13
CA ALA A 17 23.67 -0.13 53.68
C ALA A 17 23.03 0.92 52.76
N PHE A 18 23.13 0.70 51.44
CA PHE A 18 22.32 1.42 50.45
C PHE A 18 20.86 0.99 50.64
N ILE A 19 20.08 1.78 51.39
CA ILE A 19 18.63 1.66 51.42
C ILE A 19 18.13 2.17 50.07
N LEU A 20 17.94 1.24 49.13
CA LEU A 20 17.22 1.50 47.89
C LEU A 20 15.80 1.94 48.27
N SER A 21 15.54 3.24 48.18
CA SER A 21 14.22 3.80 48.44
C SER A 21 13.31 3.35 47.31
N PHE A 22 12.50 2.31 47.55
CA PHE A 22 11.39 1.97 46.69
C PHE A 22 10.38 3.12 46.74
N LEU A 23 10.52 4.08 45.82
CA LEU A 23 9.43 4.99 45.49
C LEU A 23 8.34 4.13 44.83
N PRO A 24 7.14 4.03 45.43
CA PRO A 24 6.03 3.39 44.74
C PRO A 24 5.74 4.22 43.50
N PHE A 25 6.04 3.69 42.32
CA PHE A 25 5.46 4.18 41.09
C PHE A 25 3.95 4.04 41.26
N SER A 26 3.30 5.15 41.58
CA SER A 26 1.85 5.25 41.50
C SER A 26 1.51 5.09 40.03
N CYS A 27 1.15 3.88 39.65
CA CYS A 27 0.50 3.61 38.38
C CYS A 27 -0.84 4.32 38.44
N SER A 28 -0.86 5.61 38.04
CA SER A 28 -2.09 6.37 37.85
C SER A 28 -2.96 5.54 36.93
N LYS A 29 -4.11 5.07 37.42
CA LYS A 29 -5.09 4.39 36.57
C LYS A 29 -5.32 5.26 35.33
N PRO A 30 -5.29 4.71 34.11
CA PRO A 30 -5.56 5.49 32.92
C PRO A 30 -6.91 6.17 33.11
N LYS A 31 -6.93 7.50 33.03
CA LYS A 31 -8.15 8.27 33.16
C LYS A 31 -9.01 7.92 31.95
N ILE A 32 -10.13 7.25 32.18
CA ILE A 32 -11.11 7.01 31.12
C ILE A 32 -11.65 8.37 30.72
N VAL A 33 -11.40 8.75 29.47
CA VAL A 33 -12.00 9.94 28.84
C VAL A 33 -13.15 9.43 27.99
N MET A 34 -14.37 9.76 28.39
CA MET A 34 -15.54 9.55 27.54
C MET A 34 -15.63 10.72 26.57
N ILE A 35 -15.62 10.42 25.27
CA ILE A 35 -15.87 11.39 24.21
C ILE A 35 -17.18 10.96 23.56
N GLU A 36 -18.19 11.82 23.61
CA GLU A 36 -19.43 11.67 22.86
C GLU A 36 -19.33 12.57 21.63
N PRO A 37 -19.15 12.02 20.42
CA PRO A 37 -19.16 12.81 19.20
C PRO A 37 -20.50 13.53 19.05
N VAL A 38 -20.46 14.79 18.61
CA VAL A 38 -21.68 15.51 18.24
C VAL A 38 -22.05 15.11 16.83
N GLU A 39 -23.32 14.76 16.63
CA GLU A 39 -23.87 14.49 15.29
C GLU A 39 -23.79 15.75 14.43
N ILE A 40 -23.36 15.58 13.18
CA ILE A 40 -23.29 16.65 12.18
C ILE A 40 -24.00 16.18 10.91
N ASP A 41 -24.63 17.13 10.21
CA ASP A 41 -25.24 16.88 8.89
C ASP A 41 -24.22 17.11 7.74
N ASP A 42 -23.01 17.57 8.07
CA ASP A 42 -21.93 17.82 7.10
C ASP A 42 -21.18 16.53 6.75
N VAL A 43 -20.63 16.47 5.53
CA VAL A 43 -19.73 15.38 5.12
C VAL A 43 -18.35 15.59 5.77
N LEU A 44 -17.98 14.68 6.67
CA LEU A 44 -16.66 14.68 7.29
C LEU A 44 -15.59 14.14 6.33
N VAL A 45 -14.64 14.99 5.96
CA VAL A 45 -13.42 14.52 5.29
C VAL A 45 -12.57 13.75 6.31
N ASN A 46 -12.34 12.47 6.05
CA ASN A 46 -11.51 11.61 6.88
C ASN A 46 -10.07 11.58 6.32
N PRO A 47 -9.07 12.21 6.96
CA PRO A 47 -7.72 12.26 6.40
C PRO A 47 -7.09 10.87 6.31
N GLY A 48 -6.62 10.49 5.12
CA GLY A 48 -5.94 9.21 4.89
C GLY A 48 -6.85 7.98 4.80
N MET A 49 -8.18 8.16 4.86
CA MET A 49 -9.16 7.07 4.90
C MET A 49 -10.51 7.49 4.29
N GLY A 50 -11.36 6.52 3.96
CA GLY A 50 -12.71 6.77 3.44
C GLY A 50 -12.75 6.92 1.92
N PHE A 51 -13.62 7.80 1.42
CA PHE A 51 -13.79 8.00 -0.03
C PHE A 51 -12.55 8.65 -0.65
N THR A 52 -12.31 8.30 -1.91
CA THR A 52 -11.22 8.86 -2.72
C THR A 52 -11.80 9.36 -4.03
N THR A 53 -11.28 10.49 -4.54
CA THR A 53 -11.48 10.82 -5.95
C THR A 53 -10.68 9.86 -6.81
N PHE A 54 -11.20 9.48 -7.98
CA PHE A 54 -10.61 8.44 -8.81
C PHE A 54 -10.27 8.98 -10.20
N TYR A 55 -8.98 8.96 -10.58
CA TYR A 55 -8.46 9.60 -11.81
C TYR A 55 -8.88 11.07 -12.01
N SER A 56 -9.12 11.77 -10.92
CA SER A 56 -9.67 13.13 -10.88
C SER A 56 -9.33 13.78 -9.55
N PHE A 57 -9.77 15.01 -9.35
CA PHE A 57 -9.54 15.78 -8.13
C PHE A 57 -10.84 16.39 -7.59
N ASN A 58 -10.83 16.85 -6.34
CA ASN A 58 -11.95 17.61 -5.78
C ASN A 58 -12.25 18.84 -6.66
N HIS A 59 -13.53 19.13 -6.82
CA HIS A 59 -14.08 20.20 -7.66
C HIS A 59 -13.85 20.06 -9.18
N ASP A 60 -13.40 18.91 -9.67
CA ASP A 60 -13.57 18.58 -11.09
C ASP A 60 -15.05 18.29 -11.39
N GLU A 61 -15.53 18.57 -12.61
CA GLU A 61 -16.94 18.42 -12.98
C GLU A 61 -17.48 17.00 -12.73
N ILE A 62 -16.64 15.98 -12.96
CA ILE A 62 -16.97 14.56 -12.71
C ILE A 62 -17.24 14.27 -11.23
N ASN A 63 -16.75 15.11 -10.32
CA ASN A 63 -16.88 14.97 -8.87
C ASN A 63 -17.90 15.94 -8.26
N THR A 64 -18.79 16.55 -9.07
CA THR A 64 -19.79 17.51 -8.57
C THR A 64 -20.72 16.92 -7.49
N ASP A 65 -21.09 15.65 -7.64
CA ASP A 65 -21.93 14.90 -6.69
C ASP A 65 -21.13 13.92 -5.81
N HIS A 66 -19.79 14.04 -5.81
CA HIS A 66 -18.90 13.19 -5.02
C HIS A 66 -18.51 13.91 -3.72
N PRO A 67 -18.44 13.22 -2.57
CA PRO A 67 -17.95 13.85 -1.34
C PRO A 67 -16.52 14.37 -1.50
N GLU A 68 -16.21 15.46 -0.81
CA GLU A 68 -14.83 15.95 -0.69
C GLU A 68 -13.93 14.85 -0.12
N CYS A 69 -12.80 14.60 -0.79
CA CYS A 69 -11.89 13.52 -0.42
C CYS A 69 -10.54 14.08 0.02
N SER A 70 -9.92 13.47 1.02
CA SER A 70 -8.52 13.77 1.39
C SER A 70 -7.51 13.14 0.42
N ILE A 71 -7.94 12.18 -0.41
CA ILE A 71 -7.10 11.39 -1.31
C ILE A 71 -7.61 11.50 -2.75
N ALA A 72 -6.67 11.69 -3.69
CA ALA A 72 -6.85 11.44 -5.11
C ALA A 72 -6.12 10.15 -5.49
N TYR A 73 -6.87 9.12 -5.87
CA TYR A 73 -6.37 7.78 -6.16
C TYR A 73 -6.24 7.54 -7.66
N TYR A 74 -5.03 7.12 -8.06
CA TYR A 74 -4.68 6.83 -9.45
C TYR A 74 -4.13 5.43 -9.60
N ARG A 75 -4.53 4.69 -10.64
CA ARG A 75 -3.86 3.43 -10.99
C ARG A 75 -3.13 3.61 -12.31
N TRP A 76 -1.82 3.44 -12.32
CA TRP A 76 -1.04 3.60 -13.54
C TRP A 76 -0.47 2.28 -14.01
N TYR A 77 -0.49 2.11 -15.32
CA TYR A 77 0.22 1.03 -15.98
C TYR A 77 1.72 1.26 -15.97
N TRP A 78 2.48 0.18 -16.03
CA TRP A 78 3.93 0.25 -16.08
C TRP A 78 4.41 1.05 -17.31
N ASP A 79 3.78 0.91 -18.47
CA ASP A 79 4.12 1.71 -19.67
C ASP A 79 3.94 3.23 -19.48
N VAL A 80 2.99 3.64 -18.64
CA VAL A 80 2.77 5.06 -18.27
C VAL A 80 3.83 5.53 -17.29
N LEU A 81 4.20 4.67 -16.34
CA LEU A 81 5.13 4.98 -15.25
C LEU A 81 6.58 5.00 -15.73
N GLU A 82 6.96 4.14 -16.68
CA GLU A 82 8.33 3.99 -17.20
C GLU A 82 8.30 3.76 -18.72
N PRO A 83 8.04 4.82 -19.50
CA PRO A 83 7.94 4.73 -20.96
C PRO A 83 9.25 4.30 -21.63
N GLU A 84 10.40 4.61 -21.01
CA GLU A 84 11.73 4.17 -21.44
C GLU A 84 12.41 3.45 -20.26
N GLU A 85 13.16 2.38 -20.55
CA GLU A 85 13.84 1.59 -19.51
C GLU A 85 14.73 2.48 -18.62
N GLY A 86 14.51 2.41 -17.31
CA GLY A 86 15.22 3.19 -16.30
C GLY A 86 14.79 4.65 -16.18
N ARG A 87 13.78 5.10 -16.94
CA ARG A 87 13.29 6.49 -16.94
C ARG A 87 11.82 6.55 -16.53
N ILE A 88 11.60 6.73 -15.23
CA ILE A 88 10.26 6.99 -14.72
C ILE A 88 9.71 8.31 -15.26
N ASN A 89 8.41 8.35 -15.54
CA ASN A 89 7.67 9.53 -15.99
C ASN A 89 7.40 10.49 -14.80
N SER A 90 8.49 11.00 -14.23
CA SER A 90 8.44 11.87 -13.05
C SER A 90 7.67 13.16 -13.29
N ALA A 91 7.75 13.73 -14.49
CA ALA A 91 7.00 14.95 -14.83
C ALA A 91 5.49 14.78 -14.66
N MET A 92 4.95 13.62 -15.06
CA MET A 92 3.52 13.31 -14.87
C MET A 92 3.17 13.19 -13.38
N ILE A 93 3.92 12.39 -12.62
CA ILE A 93 3.65 12.19 -11.19
C ILE A 93 3.81 13.50 -10.40
N ASP A 94 4.87 14.26 -10.67
CA ASP A 94 5.16 15.54 -10.02
C ASP A 94 4.05 16.57 -10.30
N SER A 95 3.50 16.58 -11.52
CA SER A 95 2.36 17.46 -11.85
C SER A 95 1.10 17.11 -11.06
N ILE A 96 0.84 15.83 -10.86
CA ILE A 96 -0.33 15.35 -10.10
C ILE A 96 -0.14 15.63 -8.61
N LEU A 97 1.05 15.43 -8.06
CA LEU A 97 1.39 15.82 -6.68
C LEU A 97 1.19 17.33 -6.45
N ALA A 98 1.53 18.17 -7.43
CA ALA A 98 1.30 19.62 -7.36
C ALA A 98 -0.20 19.95 -7.33
N ILE A 99 -1.01 19.32 -8.19
CA ILE A 99 -2.47 19.51 -8.19
C ILE A 99 -3.07 19.02 -6.87
N CYS A 100 -2.64 17.86 -6.35
CA CYS A 100 -3.07 17.37 -5.03
C CYS A 100 -2.83 18.43 -3.95
N ARG A 101 -1.63 19.02 -3.91
CA ARG A 101 -1.32 20.12 -2.98
C ARG A 101 -2.28 21.31 -3.13
N GLU A 102 -2.54 21.74 -4.35
CA GLU A 102 -3.42 22.87 -4.65
C GLU A 102 -4.88 22.59 -4.27
N ARG A 103 -5.33 21.34 -4.41
CA ARG A 103 -6.70 20.89 -4.14
C ARG A 103 -6.89 20.37 -2.71
N GLY A 104 -5.88 20.46 -1.85
CA GLY A 104 -5.97 19.98 -0.46
C GLY A 104 -6.07 18.46 -0.33
N GLN A 105 -5.60 17.72 -1.34
CA GLN A 105 -5.58 16.26 -1.38
C GLN A 105 -4.15 15.74 -1.27
N LYS A 106 -4.01 14.45 -0.97
CA LYS A 106 -2.78 13.70 -1.19
C LYS A 106 -2.98 12.69 -2.31
N LEU A 107 -1.92 12.39 -3.05
CA LEU A 107 -1.92 11.35 -4.05
C LEU A 107 -1.86 9.98 -3.37
N ALA A 108 -2.68 9.04 -3.80
CA ALA A 108 -2.42 7.62 -3.62
C ALA A 108 -2.31 6.97 -5.00
N PHE A 109 -1.39 6.01 -5.17
CA PHE A 109 -1.30 5.35 -6.47
C PHE A 109 -0.99 3.86 -6.44
N ARG A 110 -1.49 3.16 -7.47
CA ARG A 110 -1.18 1.75 -7.76
C ARG A 110 -0.30 1.63 -9.00
N VAL A 111 0.66 0.71 -8.94
CA VAL A 111 1.45 0.26 -10.09
C VAL A 111 0.83 -1.02 -10.64
N MET A 112 0.39 -1.03 -11.90
CA MET A 112 -0.24 -2.18 -12.55
C MET A 112 0.62 -2.70 -13.71
N CYS A 113 0.84 -4.02 -13.75
CA CYS A 113 1.59 -4.68 -14.83
C CYS A 113 0.70 -5.49 -15.79
N GLN A 114 -0.59 -5.55 -15.50
CA GLN A 114 -1.57 -6.25 -16.32
C GLN A 114 -2.85 -5.44 -16.35
N ASN A 115 -3.42 -5.31 -17.55
CA ASN A 115 -4.84 -5.09 -17.88
C ASN A 115 -5.05 -5.21 -19.38
N GLY A 116 -6.30 -5.44 -19.77
CA GLY A 116 -6.76 -5.46 -21.15
C GLY A 116 -8.28 -5.57 -21.23
N HIS A 117 -9.01 -4.57 -20.74
CA HIS A 117 -10.35 -4.16 -21.16
C HIS A 117 -10.85 -3.04 -20.25
N GLU A 118 -11.57 -2.08 -20.84
CA GLU A 118 -11.91 -0.74 -20.31
C GLU A 118 -10.75 0.26 -20.39
N MET A 119 -10.37 0.54 -21.63
CA MET A 119 -9.78 1.84 -21.92
C MET A 119 -10.85 2.90 -21.65
N ALA A 120 -10.48 3.98 -20.95
CA ALA A 120 -11.32 5.18 -20.90
C ALA A 120 -11.70 5.66 -22.32
N ASP A 121 -10.78 5.44 -23.26
CA ASP A 121 -10.99 5.58 -24.69
C ASP A 121 -11.20 4.21 -25.36
N LYS A 122 -12.47 3.87 -25.62
CA LYS A 122 -12.87 2.64 -26.31
C LYS A 122 -12.32 2.51 -27.75
N SER A 123 -11.67 3.55 -28.30
CA SER A 123 -11.01 3.50 -29.61
C SER A 123 -9.62 2.84 -29.57
N VAL A 124 -8.99 2.74 -28.40
CA VAL A 124 -7.72 2.02 -28.23
C VAL A 124 -8.01 0.53 -28.07
N THR A 125 -7.77 -0.25 -29.12
CA THR A 125 -8.09 -1.68 -29.14
C THR A 125 -6.92 -2.58 -28.72
N GLU A 126 -5.70 -2.03 -28.67
CA GLU A 126 -4.46 -2.77 -28.38
C GLU A 126 -3.52 -1.87 -27.56
N ARG A 127 -3.46 -2.09 -26.25
CA ARG A 127 -2.43 -1.49 -25.40
C ARG A 127 -1.96 -2.52 -24.39
N TRP A 128 -0.65 -2.74 -24.38
CA TRP A 128 -0.01 -3.57 -23.39
C TRP A 128 0.13 -2.76 -22.10
N ALA A 129 -0.27 -3.32 -20.97
CA ALA A 129 -0.11 -2.70 -19.65
C ALA A 129 1.36 -2.63 -19.17
N VAL A 130 2.28 -3.13 -19.99
CA VAL A 130 3.72 -3.08 -19.79
C VAL A 130 4.41 -2.34 -20.93
N PRO A 131 5.58 -1.74 -20.71
CA PRO A 131 6.32 -1.05 -21.76
C PRO A 131 6.75 -2.00 -22.88
N GLU A 132 6.83 -1.47 -24.10
CA GLU A 132 7.30 -2.23 -25.26
C GLU A 132 8.74 -2.74 -25.10
N TRP A 133 9.62 -1.94 -24.48
CA TRP A 133 11.00 -2.33 -24.20
C TRP A 133 11.07 -3.54 -23.25
N PHE A 134 10.13 -3.66 -22.32
CA PHE A 134 10.05 -4.81 -21.42
C PHE A 134 9.62 -6.07 -22.18
N LYS A 135 8.58 -5.97 -23.01
CA LYS A 135 8.13 -7.09 -23.84
C LYS A 135 9.21 -7.58 -24.81
N ASN A 136 10.03 -6.66 -25.33
CA ASN A 136 11.15 -6.97 -26.21
C ASN A 136 12.43 -7.41 -25.48
N SER A 137 12.42 -7.47 -24.14
CA SER A 137 13.59 -7.85 -23.36
C SER A 137 13.85 -9.37 -23.30
N GLY A 138 12.91 -10.17 -23.80
CA GLY A 138 12.94 -11.63 -23.70
C GLY A 138 12.18 -12.20 -22.50
N ALA A 139 11.54 -11.34 -21.70
CA ALA A 139 10.64 -11.78 -20.63
C ALA A 139 9.49 -12.64 -21.16
N GLY A 140 9.21 -13.72 -20.44
CA GLY A 140 8.08 -14.60 -20.63
C GLY A 140 6.75 -13.93 -20.31
N GLY A 141 5.68 -14.52 -20.82
CA GLY A 141 4.33 -14.11 -20.51
C GLY A 141 3.29 -14.87 -21.31
N CYS A 142 2.04 -14.60 -20.98
CA CYS A 142 0.88 -15.32 -21.48
C CYS A 142 -0.07 -14.35 -22.18
N THR A 143 -0.44 -14.66 -23.43
CA THR A 143 -1.49 -13.94 -24.14
C THR A 143 -2.86 -14.49 -23.78
N TYR A 144 -3.85 -13.61 -23.62
CA TYR A 144 -5.25 -13.97 -23.39
C TYR A 144 -6.18 -13.13 -24.28
N GLN A 145 -7.49 -13.40 -24.25
CA GLN A 145 -8.50 -12.75 -25.12
C GLN A 145 -8.13 -12.81 -26.62
N ASN A 146 -7.82 -14.01 -27.13
CA ASN A 146 -7.44 -14.22 -28.53
C ASN A 146 -6.23 -13.37 -28.98
N GLY A 147 -5.27 -13.14 -28.08
CA GLY A 147 -4.03 -12.43 -28.40
C GLY A 147 -4.10 -10.91 -28.25
N LYS A 148 -5.23 -10.35 -27.83
CA LYS A 148 -5.41 -8.89 -27.66
C LYS A 148 -4.82 -8.35 -26.35
N SER A 149 -4.60 -9.24 -25.39
CA SER A 149 -4.12 -8.88 -24.06
C SER A 149 -2.96 -9.80 -23.66
N TRP A 150 -2.07 -9.28 -22.82
CA TRP A 150 -0.85 -9.98 -22.41
C TRP A 150 -0.62 -9.78 -20.92
N GLN A 151 -0.21 -10.86 -20.27
CA GLN A 151 0.17 -10.93 -18.88
C GLN A 151 1.65 -11.27 -18.78
N PRO A 152 2.47 -10.54 -18.00
CA PRO A 152 3.82 -10.95 -17.69
C PRO A 152 3.84 -12.33 -17.03
N ASP A 153 4.86 -13.13 -17.30
CA ASP A 153 5.18 -14.24 -16.43
C ASP A 153 5.79 -13.66 -15.15
N TYR A 154 5.00 -13.69 -14.08
CA TYR A 154 5.37 -13.11 -12.80
C TYR A 154 6.46 -13.91 -12.07
N ASP A 155 6.70 -15.17 -12.47
CA ASP A 155 7.82 -15.99 -11.98
C ASP A 155 9.11 -15.79 -12.79
N ASP A 156 9.06 -15.03 -13.89
CA ASP A 156 10.25 -14.79 -14.72
C ASP A 156 11.26 -13.88 -14.00
N PRO A 157 12.54 -14.29 -13.87
CA PRO A 157 13.58 -13.45 -13.28
C PRO A 157 13.73 -12.08 -13.97
N ILE A 158 13.49 -11.98 -15.28
CA ILE A 158 13.52 -10.72 -16.03
C ILE A 158 12.38 -9.81 -15.58
N PHE A 159 11.19 -10.36 -15.30
CA PHE A 159 10.09 -9.58 -14.72
C PHE A 159 10.47 -9.07 -13.34
N LEU A 160 10.93 -9.94 -12.44
CA LEU A 160 11.30 -9.58 -11.07
C LEU A 160 12.40 -8.50 -11.04
N GLU A 161 13.41 -8.62 -11.91
CA GLU A 161 14.49 -7.64 -12.02
C GLU A 161 13.97 -6.28 -12.51
N LYS A 162 13.31 -6.25 -13.67
CA LYS A 162 12.91 -5.00 -14.34
C LYS A 162 11.78 -4.29 -13.61
N HIS A 163 10.78 -5.03 -13.15
CA HIS A 163 9.73 -4.45 -12.30
C HIS A 163 10.30 -3.97 -10.97
N GLY A 164 11.24 -4.73 -10.38
CA GLY A 164 11.98 -4.28 -9.20
C GLY A 164 12.77 -2.98 -9.43
N ASN A 165 13.32 -2.77 -10.63
CA ASN A 165 13.99 -1.52 -11.00
C ASN A 165 13.01 -0.33 -11.00
N LEU A 166 11.80 -0.51 -11.55
CA LEU A 166 10.74 0.50 -11.48
C LEU A 166 10.40 0.85 -10.03
N ILE A 167 10.11 -0.14 -9.19
CA ILE A 167 9.72 0.09 -7.78
C ILE A 167 10.84 0.81 -7.02
N ARG A 168 12.10 0.41 -7.23
CA ARG A 168 13.28 1.09 -6.67
C ARG A 168 13.38 2.54 -7.13
N ALA A 169 13.14 2.82 -8.41
CA ALA A 169 13.20 4.18 -8.96
C ALA A 169 12.07 5.07 -8.41
N LEU A 170 10.84 4.54 -8.33
CA LEU A 170 9.70 5.25 -7.74
C LEU A 170 9.96 5.58 -6.28
N ALA A 171 10.37 4.60 -5.47
CA ALA A 171 10.66 4.81 -4.06
C ALA A 171 11.82 5.79 -3.82
N ALA A 172 12.90 5.68 -4.60
CA ALA A 172 14.04 6.60 -4.48
C ALA A 172 13.65 8.08 -4.66
N ARG A 173 12.58 8.35 -5.42
CA ARG A 173 12.07 9.71 -5.64
C ARG A 173 10.94 10.09 -4.69
N TYR A 174 10.05 9.17 -4.36
CA TYR A 174 8.75 9.50 -3.76
C TYR A 174 8.53 8.95 -2.35
N ASP A 175 9.38 8.06 -1.83
CA ASP A 175 9.22 7.55 -0.46
C ASP A 175 9.35 8.68 0.58
N GLY A 176 8.28 8.88 1.34
CA GLY A 176 8.14 9.97 2.32
C GLY A 176 7.84 11.35 1.71
N HIS A 177 7.41 11.42 0.44
CA HIS A 177 6.95 12.68 -0.15
C HIS A 177 5.71 13.20 0.62
N PRO A 178 5.66 14.48 1.02
CA PRO A 178 4.60 14.97 1.91
C PRO A 178 3.19 14.88 1.32
N GLU A 179 3.10 14.97 -0.02
CA GLU A 179 1.83 14.91 -0.77
C GLU A 179 1.50 13.50 -1.26
N LEU A 180 2.31 12.50 -0.91
CA LEU A 180 2.01 11.09 -1.16
C LEU A 180 1.37 10.51 0.11
N ASP A 181 0.16 9.97 -0.02
CA ASP A 181 -0.58 9.32 1.05
C ASP A 181 -0.11 7.88 1.25
N HIS A 182 -0.24 7.05 0.23
CA HIS A 182 0.19 5.66 0.24
C HIS A 182 0.47 5.13 -1.17
N VAL A 183 1.17 4.00 -1.24
CA VAL A 183 1.33 3.22 -2.48
C VAL A 183 0.58 1.89 -2.34
N ASP A 184 -0.20 1.57 -3.36
CA ASP A 184 -1.01 0.35 -3.45
C ASP A 184 -0.23 -0.73 -4.22
N ILE A 185 0.04 -1.84 -3.54
CA ILE A 185 0.80 -2.99 -4.06
C ILE A 185 -0.08 -3.78 -5.05
N GLY A 186 -0.01 -3.39 -6.33
CA GLY A 186 -0.87 -3.95 -7.39
C GLY A 186 -0.12 -4.55 -8.60
N SER A 187 1.06 -5.14 -8.39
CA SER A 187 1.88 -5.61 -9.52
C SER A 187 1.30 -6.85 -10.23
N VAL A 188 0.57 -7.69 -9.51
CA VAL A 188 0.15 -9.02 -9.97
C VAL A 188 -1.34 -9.03 -10.30
N GLY A 189 -1.68 -9.72 -11.39
CA GLY A 189 -3.06 -10.02 -11.74
C GLY A 189 -3.79 -8.85 -12.40
N ARG A 190 -5.03 -9.13 -12.80
CA ARG A 190 -5.89 -8.13 -13.44
C ARG A 190 -6.12 -6.95 -12.50
N TRP A 191 -5.94 -5.76 -13.02
CA TRP A 191 -6.03 -4.46 -12.35
C TRP A 191 -5.13 -4.32 -11.12
N GLY A 192 -4.14 -5.21 -11.00
CA GLY A 192 -3.33 -5.33 -9.79
C GLY A 192 -4.09 -5.90 -8.59
N GLU A 193 -5.12 -6.71 -8.84
CA GLU A 193 -6.00 -7.29 -7.81
C GLU A 193 -5.60 -8.71 -7.44
N TRP A 194 -4.43 -9.18 -7.86
CA TRP A 194 -3.86 -10.47 -7.44
C TRP A 194 -4.72 -11.70 -7.81
N HIS A 195 -5.43 -11.60 -8.93
CA HIS A 195 -6.09 -12.74 -9.58
C HIS A 195 -5.90 -12.73 -11.10
N THR A 196 -5.88 -13.91 -11.70
CA THR A 196 -5.81 -14.10 -13.16
C THR A 196 -7.14 -14.60 -13.73
N SER A 197 -8.25 -14.34 -13.04
CA SER A 197 -9.56 -14.88 -13.39
C SER A 197 -9.95 -14.50 -14.83
N ARG A 198 -10.46 -15.50 -15.57
CA ARG A 198 -10.87 -15.41 -17.00
C ARG A 198 -9.74 -15.12 -18.00
N THR A 199 -8.48 -15.25 -17.60
CA THR A 199 -7.33 -15.12 -18.53
C THR A 199 -6.81 -16.46 -19.04
N GLY A 200 -6.88 -17.51 -18.20
CA GLY A 200 -6.19 -18.78 -18.45
C GLY A 200 -4.68 -18.73 -18.21
N CYS A 201 -4.15 -17.59 -17.77
CA CYS A 201 -2.75 -17.40 -17.44
C CYS A 201 -2.47 -17.77 -15.97
N PRO A 202 -1.26 -18.28 -15.66
CA PRO A 202 -0.91 -18.69 -14.31
C PRO A 202 -0.77 -17.50 -13.36
N MET A 203 -1.05 -17.73 -12.08
CA MET A 203 -0.54 -16.88 -10.99
C MET A 203 0.93 -17.23 -10.73
N PRO A 204 1.76 -16.31 -10.21
CA PRO A 204 3.09 -16.65 -9.72
C PRO A 204 3.04 -17.65 -8.56
N THR A 205 4.19 -18.29 -8.31
CA THR A 205 4.43 -19.04 -7.07
C THR A 205 4.28 -18.15 -5.83
N GLU A 206 3.94 -18.76 -4.69
CA GLU A 206 3.87 -18.05 -3.40
C GLU A 206 5.18 -17.33 -3.07
N GLU A 207 6.33 -17.99 -3.28
CA GLU A 207 7.65 -17.38 -3.08
C GLU A 207 7.84 -16.10 -3.90
N ASN A 208 7.40 -16.08 -5.16
CA ASN A 208 7.52 -14.90 -5.99
C ASN A 208 6.43 -13.85 -5.71
N MET A 209 5.24 -14.25 -5.23
CA MET A 209 4.26 -13.30 -4.68
C MET A 209 4.87 -12.53 -3.50
N GLU A 210 5.48 -13.23 -2.55
CA GLU A 210 6.16 -12.64 -1.40
C GLU A 210 7.32 -11.73 -1.85
N ARG A 211 8.16 -12.18 -2.79
CA ARG A 211 9.23 -11.34 -3.35
C ARG A 211 8.71 -10.06 -3.97
N ILE A 212 7.60 -10.11 -4.70
CA ILE A 212 7.00 -8.94 -5.31
C ILE A 212 6.48 -7.99 -4.24
N VAL A 213 5.89 -8.48 -3.15
CA VAL A 213 5.51 -7.67 -1.98
C VAL A 213 6.76 -7.05 -1.33
N ASP A 214 7.81 -7.85 -1.12
CA ASP A 214 9.06 -7.40 -0.52
C ASP A 214 9.74 -6.31 -1.34
N LEU A 215 9.59 -6.26 -2.68
CA LEU A 215 10.07 -5.13 -3.49
C LEU A 215 9.49 -3.78 -3.02
N TYR A 216 8.23 -3.74 -2.58
CA TYR A 216 7.62 -2.51 -2.07
C TYR A 216 8.06 -2.26 -0.64
N LEU A 217 7.93 -3.27 0.22
CA LEU A 217 8.32 -3.19 1.63
C LEU A 217 9.78 -2.73 1.77
N ASP A 218 10.66 -3.18 0.86
CA ASP A 218 12.07 -2.91 0.95
C ASP A 218 12.49 -1.50 0.57
N ASN A 219 11.66 -0.82 -0.22
CA ASN A 219 11.98 0.44 -0.84
C ASN A 219 11.13 1.60 -0.34
N PHE A 220 9.83 1.38 -0.07
CA PHE A 220 8.96 2.38 0.57
C PHE A 220 8.99 2.19 2.09
N ARG A 221 9.92 2.89 2.76
CA ARG A 221 10.13 2.76 4.21
C ARG A 221 9.43 3.85 5.01
N LYS A 222 8.97 4.93 4.37
CA LYS A 222 8.32 6.08 5.00
C LYS A 222 6.88 6.24 4.55
N THR A 223 6.59 5.94 3.30
CA THR A 223 5.24 5.97 2.74
C THR A 223 4.49 4.69 3.11
N PRO A 224 3.27 4.81 3.68
CA PRO A 224 2.40 3.66 3.91
C PRO A 224 2.17 2.82 2.65
N LEU A 225 2.07 1.52 2.84
CA LEU A 225 1.72 0.56 1.80
C LEU A 225 0.36 -0.05 2.10
N VAL A 226 -0.45 -0.22 1.07
CA VAL A 226 -1.74 -0.91 1.15
C VAL A 226 -1.84 -1.96 0.06
N MET A 227 -2.73 -2.93 0.24
CA MET A 227 -2.96 -3.99 -0.73
C MET A 227 -4.46 -4.29 -0.86
N ASN A 228 -4.89 -4.78 -2.01
CA ASN A 228 -6.30 -5.16 -2.19
C ASN A 228 -6.69 -6.28 -1.23
N ILE A 229 -7.90 -6.21 -0.69
CA ILE A 229 -8.50 -7.23 0.18
C ILE A 229 -8.62 -8.60 -0.49
N ASP A 230 -8.69 -8.64 -1.82
CA ASP A 230 -8.72 -9.87 -2.61
C ASP A 230 -7.33 -10.48 -2.85
N GLY A 231 -6.29 -9.96 -2.18
CA GLY A 231 -4.89 -10.33 -2.38
C GLY A 231 -4.48 -11.73 -1.90
N GLY A 232 -5.39 -12.48 -1.28
CA GLY A 232 -5.15 -13.86 -0.85
C GLY A 232 -3.94 -14.01 0.09
N SER A 233 -3.14 -15.05 -0.12
CA SER A 233 -1.92 -15.29 0.66
C SER A 233 -0.88 -14.16 0.55
N ALA A 234 -0.86 -13.43 -0.56
CA ALA A 234 0.02 -12.28 -0.70
C ALA A 234 -0.39 -11.11 0.21
N LEU A 235 -1.71 -10.92 0.40
CA LEU A 235 -2.24 -9.96 1.37
C LEU A 235 -1.94 -10.38 2.81
N GLU A 236 -2.13 -11.67 3.13
CA GLU A 236 -1.77 -12.20 4.46
C GLU A 236 -0.29 -11.92 4.76
N TYR A 237 0.59 -12.22 3.81
CA TYR A 237 2.02 -11.93 3.93
C TYR A 237 2.28 -10.43 4.12
N ALA A 238 1.74 -9.57 3.26
CA ALA A 238 1.94 -8.12 3.34
C ALA A 238 1.45 -7.54 4.68
N ALA A 239 0.24 -7.93 5.11
CA ALA A 239 -0.36 -7.49 6.37
C ALA A 239 0.47 -7.94 7.58
N SER A 240 1.00 -9.16 7.56
CA SER A 240 1.90 -9.66 8.62
C SER A 240 3.19 -8.84 8.76
N ARG A 241 3.55 -8.07 7.72
CA ARG A 241 4.72 -7.18 7.65
C ARG A 241 4.36 -5.71 7.86
N GLY A 242 3.12 -5.40 8.23
CA GLY A 242 2.67 -4.08 8.64
C GLY A 242 2.08 -3.20 7.54
N THR A 243 1.71 -3.76 6.39
CA THR A 243 0.92 -3.02 5.40
C THR A 243 -0.53 -2.87 5.83
N GLY A 244 -1.20 -1.82 5.36
CA GLY A 244 -2.66 -1.72 5.40
C GLY A 244 -3.32 -2.55 4.29
N TRP A 245 -4.64 -2.54 4.28
CA TRP A 245 -5.45 -3.15 3.23
C TRP A 245 -6.56 -2.20 2.78
N ARG A 246 -7.08 -2.43 1.59
CA ARG A 246 -8.15 -1.61 1.00
C ARG A 246 -9.10 -2.47 0.17
N ALA A 247 -10.36 -2.06 0.10
CA ALA A 247 -11.37 -2.66 -0.78
C ALA A 247 -11.69 -1.71 -1.95
N ASP A 248 -12.11 -2.23 -3.09
CA ASP A 248 -12.38 -1.39 -4.27
C ASP A 248 -13.60 -0.48 -4.10
N CYS A 249 -14.67 -0.97 -3.46
CA CYS A 249 -15.89 -0.20 -3.26
C CYS A 249 -16.57 -0.57 -1.94
N LEU A 250 -16.83 0.42 -1.10
CA LEU A 250 -17.78 0.26 0.01
C LEU A 250 -19.20 0.31 -0.56
N GLY A 251 -19.98 -0.75 -0.34
CA GLY A 251 -21.35 -0.85 -0.84
C GLY A 251 -21.48 -1.53 -2.21
N ASP A 252 -20.49 -2.28 -2.68
CA ASP A 252 -20.66 -3.12 -3.88
C ASP A 252 -21.50 -4.37 -3.60
N MET A 253 -22.81 -4.15 -3.58
CA MET A 253 -23.84 -5.16 -3.35
C MET A 253 -24.25 -5.89 -4.64
N ARG A 254 -23.55 -5.63 -5.75
CA ARG A 254 -23.88 -6.24 -7.05
C ARG A 254 -23.43 -7.69 -7.03
N SER A 255 -24.34 -8.58 -7.41
CA SER A 255 -23.94 -9.92 -7.80
C SER A 255 -23.26 -9.87 -9.16
N VAL A 256 -21.99 -10.27 -9.20
CA VAL A 256 -21.15 -10.37 -10.42
C VAL A 256 -21.04 -11.81 -10.91
N THR A 257 -21.74 -12.73 -10.26
CA THR A 257 -21.83 -14.15 -10.62
C THR A 257 -23.28 -14.48 -10.99
N ASP A 258 -23.51 -15.64 -11.61
CA ASP A 258 -24.88 -16.14 -11.82
C ASP A 258 -25.56 -16.54 -10.49
N ASP A 259 -24.83 -16.45 -9.37
CA ASP A 259 -25.31 -16.63 -8.02
C ASP A 259 -25.79 -15.28 -7.45
N THR A 260 -27.10 -15.08 -7.45
CA THR A 260 -27.74 -13.86 -6.95
C THR A 260 -27.53 -13.61 -5.46
N ASN A 261 -26.92 -14.56 -4.72
CA ASN A 261 -26.63 -14.42 -3.29
C ASN A 261 -25.17 -14.04 -3.00
N TRP A 262 -24.33 -13.88 -4.03
CA TRP A 262 -22.94 -13.45 -3.84
C TRP A 262 -22.79 -11.96 -4.09
N ASP A 263 -22.19 -11.24 -3.13
CA ASP A 263 -21.72 -9.86 -3.29
C ASP A 263 -20.48 -9.60 -2.44
N HIS A 264 -19.76 -8.51 -2.75
CA HIS A 264 -18.50 -8.20 -2.07
C HIS A 264 -18.71 -7.87 -0.59
N MET A 265 -19.78 -7.16 -0.25
CA MET A 265 -19.98 -6.60 1.08
C MET A 265 -20.44 -7.63 2.11
N HIS A 266 -21.28 -8.58 1.71
CA HIS A 266 -21.83 -9.59 2.61
C HIS A 266 -21.03 -10.88 2.66
N ILE A 267 -20.29 -11.21 1.59
CA ILE A 267 -19.59 -12.50 1.48
C ILE A 267 -18.09 -12.30 1.33
N ALA A 268 -17.63 -11.66 0.25
CA ALA A 268 -16.21 -11.67 -0.08
C ALA A 268 -15.35 -10.94 0.97
N TYR A 269 -15.69 -9.70 1.33
CA TYR A 269 -14.89 -8.91 2.26
C TYR A 269 -14.94 -9.44 3.70
N PRO A 270 -16.10 -9.83 4.27
CA PRO A 270 -16.11 -10.46 5.60
C PRO A 270 -15.31 -11.75 5.65
N GLN A 271 -15.39 -12.58 4.60
CA GLN A 271 -14.60 -13.81 4.53
C GLN A 271 -13.10 -13.50 4.50
N ALA A 272 -12.65 -12.58 3.63
CA ALA A 272 -11.24 -12.21 3.55
C ALA A 272 -10.70 -11.67 4.88
N ILE A 273 -11.46 -10.78 5.56
CA ILE A 273 -11.08 -10.24 6.88
C ILE A 273 -10.89 -11.36 7.90
N GLN A 274 -11.80 -12.34 7.92
CA GLN A 274 -11.73 -13.47 8.83
C GLN A 274 -10.58 -14.43 8.48
N GLU A 275 -10.42 -14.75 7.20
CA GLU A 275 -9.45 -15.72 6.70
C GLU A 275 -8.01 -15.24 6.93
N TYR A 276 -7.74 -13.97 6.68
CA TYR A 276 -6.40 -13.38 6.78
C TYR A 276 -6.15 -12.65 8.11
N ASN A 277 -7.04 -12.85 9.10
CA ASN A 277 -6.95 -12.30 10.45
C ASN A 277 -6.65 -10.78 10.47
N MET A 278 -7.36 -10.02 9.64
CA MET A 278 -7.13 -8.57 9.42
C MET A 278 -7.92 -7.67 10.39
N GLY A 279 -8.27 -8.19 11.57
CA GLY A 279 -9.11 -7.52 12.59
C GLY A 279 -8.37 -7.11 13.86
#